data_AF-A0A9E2KX91-F1
#
_entry.id   AF-A0A9E2KX91-F1
#
_cell.length_a   1.000
_cell.length_b   1.000
_cell.length_c   1.000
_cell.angle_alpha   90.00
_cell.angle_beta   90.00
_cell.angle_gamma   90.00
#
_symmetry.space_group_name_H-M   'P 1'
#
loop_
_entity.id
_entity.type
_entity.pdbx_description
1 polymer ?
#
loop_
_entity_poly.entity_id
_entity_poly.type
_entity_poly.pdbx_seq_one_letter_code
_entity_poly.pdbx_strand_id
1 'polypeptide(L)' 'MKEKNVKKKSFVNKFLDIIEVGGNRLPHPVTLFFLFCVAIIIISGITSKMGVSVTYEALNRTTGNFEET' A
#
# COMPACT_ATOMS: atom_id res chain seq x y z
N MET A 1 18.93 45.93 11.27
CA MET A 1 19.25 44.57 10.81
C MET A 1 18.17 43.63 11.32
N LYS A 2 17.42 42.96 10.44
CA LYS A 2 16.32 42.05 10.85
C LYS A 2 16.95 40.68 11.15
N GLU A 3 16.99 40.27 12.42
CA GLU A 3 17.45 38.95 12.82
C GLU A 3 16.65 37.87 12.08
N LYS A 4 17.31 37.14 11.18
CA LYS A 4 16.78 35.89 10.62
C LYS A 4 16.89 34.82 11.71
N ASN A 5 15.84 34.71 12.53
CA ASN A 5 15.65 33.56 13.41
C ASN A 5 15.46 32.32 12.52
N VAL A 6 16.55 31.59 12.24
CA VAL A 6 16.50 30.30 11.57
C VAL A 6 15.89 29.32 12.55
N LYS A 7 14.55 29.27 12.61
CA LYS A 7 13.83 28.19 13.29
C LYS A 7 14.35 26.89 12.67
N LYS A 8 15.12 26.10 13.43
CA LYS A 8 15.45 24.71 13.06
C LYS A 8 14.11 24.07 12.66
N LYS A 9 13.93 23.74 11.38
CA LYS A 9 12.74 23.01 10.91
C LYS A 9 12.65 21.76 11.78
N SER A 10 11.66 21.73 12.68
CA SER A 10 11.37 20.57 13.52
C SER A 10 11.23 19.34 12.62
N PHE A 11 11.66 18.18 13.11
CA PHE A 11 11.53 16.90 12.38
C PHE A 11 10.09 16.68 11.88
N VAL A 12 9.10 17.12 12.68
CA VAL A 12 7.68 17.10 12.34
C VAL A 12 7.35 17.96 11.12
N ASN A 13 7.94 19.16 11.01
CA ASN A 13 7.68 20.03 9.86
C ASN A 13 8.24 19.42 8.57
N LYS A 14 9.41 18.77 8.63
CA LYS A 14 9.96 18.05 7.46
C LYS A 14 9.08 16.87 7.05
N PHE A 15 8.48 16.16 8.00
CA PHE A 15 7.53 15.08 7.72
C PHE A 15 6.26 15.60 7.06
N LEU A 16 5.71 16.71 7.56
CA LEU A 16 4.54 17.35 6.96
C LEU A 16 4.84 17.86 5.54
N ASP A 17 6.03 18.44 5.29
CA ASP A 17 6.45 18.85 3.94
C ASP A 17 6.43 17.67 2.95
N ILE A 18 6.84 16.47 3.39
CA ILE A 18 6.86 15.27 2.54
C ILE A 18 5.43 14.82 2.21
N ILE A 19 4.53 14.80 3.20
CA ILE A 19 3.13 14.43 2.99
C ILE A 19 2.43 15.44 2.07
N GLU A 20 2.66 16.73 2.27
CA GLU A 20 2.09 17.80 1.45
C GLU A 20 2.51 17.64 -0.02
N VAL A 21 3.80 17.42 -0.27
CA VAL A 21 4.32 17.18 -1.62
C VAL A 21 3.79 15.88 -2.21
N GLY A 22 3.67 14.82 -1.41
CA GLY A 22 3.13 13.53 -1.84
C GLY A 22 1.65 13.58 -2.18
N GLY A 23 0.85 14.23 -1.34
CA GLY A 23 -0.60 14.38 -1.52
C GLY A 23 -0.96 15.28 -2.69
N ASN A 24 -0.23 16.38 -2.89
CA ASN A 24 -0.48 17.29 -4.00
C ASN A 24 -0.08 16.72 -5.37
N ARG A 25 0.81 15.71 -5.38
CA ARG A 25 1.22 15.00 -6.60
C ARG A 25 0.45 13.71 -6.83
N LEU A 26 -0.56 13.42 -6.00
CA LEU A 26 -1.33 12.19 -6.14
C LEU A 26 -2.08 12.25 -7.49
N PRO A 27 -1.84 11.31 -8.41
CA PRO A 27 -2.60 11.27 -9.66
C PRO A 27 -4.08 11.07 -9.34
N HIS A 28 -4.97 11.53 -10.23
CA HIS A 28 -6.41 11.40 -10.05
C HIS A 28 -6.78 9.98 -9.58
N PRO A 29 -7.70 9.81 -8.60
CA PRO A 29 -7.92 8.52 -7.94
C PRO A 29 -8.08 7.33 -8.89
N VAL A 30 -8.74 7.54 -10.03
CA VAL A 30 -8.92 6.52 -11.08
C VAL A 30 -7.59 6.02 -11.65
N THR A 31 -6.63 6.89 -11.91
CA THR A 31 -5.30 6.52 -12.43
C THR A 31 -4.51 5.73 -11.40
N LEU A 32 -4.65 6.07 -10.11
CA LEU A 32 -4.01 5.35 -9.02
C LEU A 32 -4.54 3.90 -8.94
N PHE A 33 -5.86 3.72 -8.99
CA PHE A 33 -6.46 2.38 -9.02
C PHE A 33 -6.04 1.59 -10.25
N PHE A 34 -6.02 2.22 -11.43
CA PHE A 34 -5.55 1.58 -12.65
C PHE A 34 -4.10 1.09 -12.51
N LEU A 35 -3.20 1.91 -11.97
CA LEU A 35 -1.82 1.52 -11.71
C LEU A 35 -1.72 0.35 -10.72
N PHE A 36 -2.52 0.36 -9.66
CA PHE A 36 -2.60 -0.76 -8.70
C PHE A 36 -3.11 -2.04 -9.34
N CYS A 37 -4.13 -1.98 -10.21
CA CYS A 37 -4.60 -3.15 -10.96
C CYS A 37 -3.50 -3.74 -11.83
N VAL A 38 -2.78 -2.91 -12.59
CA VAL A 38 -1.65 -3.36 -13.42
C VAL A 38 -0.56 -4.00 -12.56
N ALA A 39 -0.21 -3.37 -11.44
CA ALA A 39 0.78 -3.92 -10.51
C ALA A 39 0.34 -5.28 -9.95
N ILE A 40 -0.93 -5.42 -9.54
CA ILE A 40 -1.49 -6.68 -9.02
C ILE A 40 -1.43 -7.78 -10.08
N ILE A 41 -1.77 -7.48 -11.34
CA ILE A 41 -1.70 -8.46 -12.43
C ILE A 41 -0.27 -8.99 -12.62
N ILE A 42 0.71 -8.07 -12.63
CA ILE A 42 2.12 -8.43 -12.79
C ILE A 42 2.61 -9.29 -11.60
N ILE A 43 2.33 -8.83 -10.38
CA ILE A 43 2.71 -9.55 -9.16
C ILE A 43 2.05 -10.93 -9.14
N SER A 44 0.75 -11.02 -9.40
CA SER A 44 0.01 -12.28 -9.46
C SER A 44 0.63 -13.27 -10.46
N GLY A 45 1.00 -12.81 -11.65
CA GLY A 45 1.67 -13.66 -12.64
C GLY A 45 3.03 -14.18 -12.17
N ILE A 46 3.83 -13.37 -11.48
CA ILE A 46 5.12 -13.78 -10.90
C ILE A 46 4.90 -14.78 -9.77
N THR A 47 4.04 -14.44 -8.82
CA THR A 47 3.70 -15.24 -7.64
C THR A 47 3.11 -16.60 -8.02
N SER A 48 2.27 -16.65 -9.05
CA SER A 48 1.74 -17.89 -9.62
C SER A 48 2.84 -18.77 -10.21
N LYS A 49 3.79 -18.19 -10.97
CA LYS A 49 4.94 -18.94 -11.51
C LYS A 49 5.88 -19.45 -10.42
N MET A 50 5.96 -18.75 -9.28
CA MET A 50 6.74 -19.17 -8.11
C MET A 50 6.03 -20.22 -7.25
N GLY A 51 4.78 -20.58 -7.58
CA GLY A 51 4.02 -21.60 -6.84
C GLY A 51 3.61 -21.17 -5.43
N VAL A 52 3.51 -19.87 -5.17
CA VAL A 52 3.08 -19.37 -3.86
C VAL A 52 1.62 -19.78 -3.63
N SER A 53 1.40 -20.56 -2.57
CA SER A 53 0.09 -21.01 -2.12
C SER A 53 -0.14 -20.57 -0.68
N VAL A 54 -1.41 -20.41 -0.30
CA VAL A 54 -1.83 -20.06 1.05
C VAL A 54 -2.83 -21.11 1.50
N THR A 55 -2.54 -21.73 2.65
CA THR A 55 -3.46 -22.65 3.31
C THR A 55 -4.43 -21.87 4.20
N TYR A 56 -5.70 -22.26 4.20
CA TYR A 56 -6.72 -21.65 5.06
C TYR A 56 -7.73 -22.69 5.55
N GLU A 57 -8.32 -22.44 6.71
CA GLU A 57 -9.43 -23.24 7.22
C GLU A 57 -10.73 -22.85 6.52
N ALA A 58 -11.34 -23.81 5.82
CA ALA A 58 -12.63 -23.64 5.18
C ALA A 58 -13.70 -24.42 5.97
N LEU A 59 -14.86 -23.79 6.22
CA LEU A 59 -16.00 -24.49 6.78
C LEU A 59 -16.61 -25.41 5.73
N ASN A 60 -16.51 -26.73 5.94
CA ASN A 60 -17.17 -27.69 5.09
C ASN A 60 -18.65 -27.78 5.47
N ARG A 61 -19.53 -27.33 4.57
CA ARG A 61 -20.99 -27.28 4.79
C ARG A 61 -21.64 -28.66 4.91
N THR A 62 -20.97 -29.71 4.46
CA THR A 62 -21.48 -31.09 4.50
C THR A 62 -21.15 -31.77 5.83
N THR A 63 -19.96 -31.52 6.38
CA THR A 63 -19.48 -32.13 7.63
C THR A 63 -19.69 -31.22 8.86
N GLY A 64 -19.92 -29.93 8.65
CA GLY A 64 -20.07 -28.93 9.72
C GLY A 64 -18.76 -28.58 10.44
N ASN A 65 -17.61 -29.06 9.94
CA ASN A 65 -16.30 -28.88 10.56
C ASN A 65 -15.44 -27.92 9.73
N PHE A 66 -14.44 -27.31 10.38
CA PHE A 66 -13.38 -26.55 9.72
C PHE A 66 -12.31 -27.53 9.22
N GLU A 67 -12.00 -27.49 7.94
CA GLU A 67 -11.01 -28.34 7.27
C GLU A 67 -9.93 -27.43 6.64
N GLU A 68 -8.65 -27.77 6.81
CA GLU A 68 -7.55 -27.04 6.17
C GLU A 68 -7.50 -27.35 4.67
N THR A 69 -7.42 -26.32 3.84
CA THR A 69 -7.24 -26.37 2.37
C THR A 69 -5.95 -25.66 1.99
#